data_AF-A0A075I1V1-F1
#
_entry.id   AF-A0A075I1V1-F1
#
_cell.length_a   1.000
_cell.length_b   1.000
_cell.length_c   1.000
_cell.angle_alpha   90.00
_cell.angle_beta   90.00
_cell.angle_gamma   90.00
#
_symmetry.space_group_name_H-M   'P 1'
#
loop_
_entity.id
_entity.type
_entity.pdbx_description
1 polymer ?
#
loop_
_entity_poly.entity_id
_entity_poly.type
_entity_poly.pdbx_seq_one_letter_code
_entity_poly.pdbx_strand_id
1 'polypeptide(L)' 'MHTVRIPKIIQFGENVLSEAEYPKNALVVTTAPPALSGKWLDRMGIQDYMLYDKVKPEPSIDDVNAVVAEYKGKTHLR' A
#
# COMPACT_ATOMS: atom_id res chain seq x y z
N MET A 1 8.55 29.49 -14.99
CA MET A 1 9.07 29.07 -13.68
C MET A 1 8.83 27.58 -13.54
N HIS A 2 9.88 26.80 -13.29
CA HIS A 2 9.75 25.34 -13.13
C HIS A 2 9.53 24.97 -11.66
N THR A 3 8.72 23.95 -11.42
CA THR A 3 8.43 23.44 -10.07
C THR A 3 8.89 22.00 -9.97
N VAL A 4 9.73 21.71 -8.98
CA VAL A 4 10.14 20.35 -8.64
C VAL A 4 9.27 19.87 -7.47
N ARG A 5 8.65 18.68 -7.59
CA ARG A 5 7.86 18.05 -6.53
C ARG A 5 8.60 16.83 -6.00
N ILE A 6 8.90 16.83 -4.71
CA ILE A 6 9.57 15.73 -4.00
C ILE A 6 8.69 15.36 -2.80
N PRO A 7 8.62 14.08 -2.40
CA PRO A 7 7.97 13.69 -1.17
C PRO A 7 8.53 14.46 0.04
N LYS A 8 7.66 14.79 1.00
CA LYS A 8 8.07 15.51 2.22
C LYS A 8 9.05 14.68 3.08
N ILE A 9 8.93 13.36 3.03
CA ILE A 9 9.71 12.41 3.80
C ILE A 9 10.14 11.29 2.86
N ILE A 10 11.43 10.95 2.86
CA ILE A 10 12.00 9.78 2.19
C ILE A 10 12.77 9.00 3.26
N GLN A 11 12.33 7.79 3.56
CA GLN A 11 12.98 6.88 4.48
C GLN A 11 13.79 5.87 3.67
N PHE A 12 15.11 5.83 3.88
CA PHE A 12 16.04 4.95 3.15
C PHE A 12 17.10 4.38 4.11
N GLY A 13 17.62 3.20 3.78
CA GLY A 13 18.61 2.50 4.60
C GLY A 13 18.24 1.03 4.82
N GLU A 14 19.13 0.30 5.49
CA GLU A 14 18.85 -1.07 5.92
C GLU A 14 17.74 -1.08 6.97
N ASN A 15 16.86 -2.07 6.94
CA ASN A 15 15.76 -2.28 7.90
C ASN A 15 14.71 -1.17 8.04
N VAL A 16 14.77 -0.12 7.21
CA VAL A 16 13.87 1.03 7.32
C VAL A 16 12.39 0.68 7.26
N LEU A 17 12.02 -0.40 6.56
CA LEU A 17 10.64 -0.89 6.50
C LEU A 17 10.09 -1.28 7.88
N SER A 18 10.93 -1.78 8.77
CA SER A 18 10.51 -2.21 10.11
C SER A 18 10.46 -1.07 11.12
N GLU A 19 11.10 0.06 10.80
CA GLU A 19 11.17 1.26 11.63
C GLU A 19 10.21 2.36 11.15
N ALA A 20 9.69 2.23 9.94
CA ALA A 20 8.74 3.15 9.34
C ALA A 20 7.40 3.14 10.08
N GLU A 21 6.79 4.32 10.22
CA GLU A 21 5.44 4.44 10.74
C GLU A 21 4.42 4.25 9.63
N TYR A 22 3.50 3.32 9.84
CA TYR A 22 2.39 3.04 8.92
C TYR A 22 1.05 3.47 9.52
N PRO A 23 0.14 4.01 8.71
CA PRO A 23 -1.21 4.32 9.17
C PRO A 23 -1.95 3.03 9.53
N LYS A 24 -2.75 3.08 10.60
CA LYS A 24 -3.74 2.04 10.90
C LYS A 24 -4.87 2.07 9.88
N ASN A 25 -5.56 0.95 9.66
CA ASN A 25 -6.66 0.86 8.68
C ASN A 25 -6.22 1.21 7.24
N ALA A 26 -4.96 0.95 6.91
CA ALA A 26 -4.44 1.17 5.57
C ALA A 26 -5.02 0.17 4.57
N LEU A 27 -5.25 0.61 3.34
CA LEU A 27 -5.39 -0.28 2.20
C LEU A 27 -4.02 -0.48 1.56
N VAL A 28 -3.45 -1.68 1.71
CA VAL A 28 -2.23 -2.08 1.00
C VAL A 28 -2.61 -2.51 -0.40
N VAL A 29 -2.04 -1.84 -1.39
CA VAL A 29 -2.24 -2.10 -2.82
C VAL A 29 -0.94 -2.66 -3.39
N THR A 30 -0.95 -3.87 -3.94
CA THR A 30 0.26 -4.55 -4.40
C THR A 30 0.02 -5.45 -5.61
N THR A 31 1.07 -5.67 -6.39
CA THR A 31 1.14 -6.71 -7.44
C THR A 31 1.77 -8.00 -6.92
N ALA A 32 2.31 -7.99 -5.70
CA ALA A 32 3.01 -9.13 -5.13
C ALA A 32 2.01 -10.25 -4.75
N PRO A 33 2.27 -11.52 -5.14
CA PRO A 33 1.45 -12.63 -4.73
C PRO A 33 1.39 -12.78 -3.20
N PRO A 34 0.32 -13.36 -2.62
CA PRO A 34 0.13 -13.51 -1.17
C PRO A 34 1.35 -14.05 -0.40
N ALA A 35 2.00 -15.07 -0.94
CA ALA A 35 3.17 -15.69 -0.32
C ALA A 35 4.39 -14.75 -0.20
N LEU A 36 4.47 -13.74 -1.06
CA LEU A 36 5.52 -12.72 -1.02
C LEU A 36 5.07 -11.48 -0.26
N SER A 37 3.84 -11.00 -0.49
CA SER A 37 3.31 -9.82 0.19
C SER A 37 3.25 -10.03 1.71
N GLY A 38 2.87 -11.23 2.17
CA GLY A 38 2.89 -11.57 3.61
C GLY A 38 4.24 -11.30 4.27
N LYS A 39 5.36 -11.76 3.67
CA LYS A 39 6.71 -11.54 4.22
C LYS A 39 7.06 -10.06 4.35
N TRP A 40 6.60 -9.23 3.40
CA TRP A 40 6.84 -7.79 3.46
C TRP A 40 5.97 -7.13 4.52
N LEU A 41 4.70 -7.51 4.61
CA LEU A 41 3.75 -6.99 5.60
C LEU A 41 4.22 -7.32 7.02
N ASP A 42 4.71 -8.54 7.24
CA ASP A 42 5.32 -8.96 8.51
C ASP A 42 6.53 -8.10 8.85
N ARG A 43 7.41 -7.85 7.87
CA ARG A 43 8.58 -6.99 8.06
C ARG A 43 8.22 -5.53 8.33
N MET A 44 7.16 -5.03 7.71
CA MET A 44 6.64 -3.67 7.91
C MET A 44 5.97 -3.50 9.27
N GLY A 45 5.50 -4.58 9.89
CA GLY A 45 4.79 -4.51 11.17
C GLY A 45 3.47 -3.72 11.09
N ILE A 46 2.90 -3.60 9.89
CA ILE A 46 1.67 -2.84 9.66
C ILE A 46 0.47 -3.54 10.31
N GLN A 47 -0.39 -2.77 10.98
CA GLN A 47 -1.53 -3.26 11.73
C GLN A 47 -2.86 -2.86 11.08
N ASP A 48 -3.89 -3.67 11.30
CA ASP A 48 -5.28 -3.40 10.91
C ASP A 48 -5.43 -3.05 9.43
N TYR A 49 -4.66 -3.67 8.54
CA TYR A 49 -4.69 -3.33 7.12
C TYR A 49 -5.68 -4.19 6.32
N MET A 50 -6.13 -3.65 5.20
CA MET A 50 -6.78 -4.38 4.12
C MET A 50 -5.77 -4.63 3.01
N LEU A 51 -5.90 -5.76 2.29
CA LEU A 51 -4.99 -6.12 1.21
C LEU A 51 -5.74 -6.21 -0.13
N TYR A 52 -5.25 -5.46 -1.12
CA TYR A 52 -5.62 -5.61 -2.52
C TYR A 52 -4.39 -6.03 -3.33
N ASP A 53 -4.32 -7.32 -3.66
CA ASP A 53 -3.19 -7.99 -4.32
C ASP A 53 -3.48 -8.35 -5.80
N LYS A 54 -4.57 -7.83 -6.35
CA LYS A 54 -5.05 -8.12 -7.71
C LYS A 54 -4.54 -7.13 -8.75
N VAL A 55 -3.62 -6.23 -8.39
CA VAL A 55 -3.08 -5.23 -9.31
C VAL A 55 -2.29 -5.93 -10.41
N LYS A 56 -2.55 -5.56 -11.66
CA LYS A 56 -1.78 -6.02 -12.81
C LYS A 56 -0.66 -5.00 -13.14
N PRO A 57 0.47 -5.45 -13.70
CA PRO A 57 1.42 -4.53 -14.32
C PRO A 57 0.71 -3.62 -15.32
N GLU A 58 1.11 -2.34 -15.37
CA GLU A 58 0.47 -1.32 -16.21
C GLU A 58 -1.04 -1.17 -15.92
N PRO A 59 -1.44 -0.80 -14.69
CA PRO A 59 -2.84 -0.73 -14.32
C PRO A 59 -3.58 0.31 -15.16
N SER A 60 -4.76 -0.08 -15.64
CA SER A 60 -5.68 0.80 -16.37
C SER A 60 -6.50 1.68 -15.43
N ILE A 61 -7.23 2.65 -16.00
CA ILE A 61 -8.20 3.44 -15.23
C ILE A 61 -9.33 2.56 -14.66
N ASP A 62 -9.69 1.49 -15.37
CA ASP A 62 -10.71 0.56 -14.93
C ASP A 62 -10.23 -0.26 -13.72
N ASP A 63 -8.95 -0.65 -13.70
CA ASP A 63 -8.35 -1.31 -12.53
C ASP A 63 -8.39 -0.38 -11.29
N VAL A 64 -8.08 0.91 -11.48
CA VAL A 64 -8.19 1.92 -10.41
C VAL A 64 -9.63 2.06 -9.92
N ASN A 65 -10.58 2.19 -10.84
CA ASN A 65 -12.00 2.31 -10.52
C ASN A 65 -12.52 1.08 -9.76
N ALA A 66 -12.04 -0.11 -10.10
CA ALA A 66 -12.38 -1.33 -9.39
C ALA A 66 -11.92 -1.30 -7.92
N VAL A 67 -10.67 -0.89 -7.65
CA VAL A 67 -10.17 -0.74 -6.27
C VAL A 67 -10.99 0.29 -5.50
N VAL A 68 -11.24 1.45 -6.10
CA VAL A 68 -12.00 2.52 -5.45
C VAL A 68 -13.43 2.05 -5.15
N ALA A 69 -14.12 1.42 -6.12
CA ALA A 69 -15.47 0.91 -5.91
C ALA A 69 -15.52 -0.17 -4.82
N GLU A 70 -14.50 -1.04 -4.75
CA GLU A 70 -14.44 -2.11 -3.76
C GLU A 70 -14.22 -1.57 -2.33
N TYR A 71 -13.43 -0.51 -2.16
CA TYR A 71 -13.00 -0.05 -0.82
C TYR A 71 -13.62 1.27 -0.36
N LYS A 72 -14.33 2.00 -1.22
CA LYS A 72 -15.01 3.24 -0.85
C LYS A 72 -16.03 2.98 0.27
N GLY A 73 -15.87 3.69 1.39
CA GLY A 73 -16.75 3.58 2.56
C GLY A 73 -16.49 2.36 3.44
N LYS A 74 -15.48 1.54 3.14
CA LYS A 74 -15.03 0.47 4.04
C LYS A 74 -14.06 1.04 5.07
N THR A 75 -14.48 1.05 6.33
CA THR A 75 -13.61 1.31 7.49
C THR A 75 -13.76 0.08 8.38
N HIS A 76 -12.89 -0.92 8.20
CA HIS A 76 -12.86 -2.22 8.89
C HIS A 76 -14.22 -2.90 9.19
N LEU A 77 -14.54 -3.98 8.48
CA LEU A 77 -15.45 -5.01 9.01
C LEU A 77 -14.63 -5.85 10.00
N ARG A 78 -15.17 -6.01 11.21
CA ARG A 78 -14.61 -6.74 12.36
C ARG A 78 -13.96 -8.08 12.02
#